data_AF-A0A6P0LT54-F1
#
_entry.id   AF-A0A6P0LT54-F1
#
_cell.length_a   1.000
_cell.length_b   1.000
_cell.length_c   1.000
_cell.angle_alpha   90.00
_cell.angle_beta   90.00
_cell.angle_gamma   90.00
#
_symmetry.space_group_name_H-M   'P 1'
#
loop_
_entity.id
_entity.type
_entity.pdbx_description
1 polymer ?
#
loop_
_entity_poly.entity_id
_entity_poly.type
_entity_poly.pdbx_seq_one_letter_code
_entity_poly.pdbx_strand_id
1 'polypeptide(L)'
;MSNPPLGLLLAEPRALYFSGGGQEKWVEVLVDCPGVQGIYTYRNPLDVSINPGDVLSVSFGTQQLGAIAIRIVDSPPPNLPLEKIKDVEEVISPGFFPSSYCQLLERVAQYYCTPLIQV
;
A
#
# COMPACT_ATOMS: atom_id res chain seq x y z
N MET A 1 5.03 -1.33 66.22
CA MET A 1 3.99 -1.01 65.22
C MET A 1 4.71 -0.74 63.92
N SER A 2 4.56 -1.67 62.98
CA SER A 2 5.42 -1.86 61.81
C SER A 2 5.07 -0.89 60.69
N ASN A 3 6.07 -0.21 60.13
CA ASN A 3 5.95 0.66 58.97
C ASN A 3 5.89 -0.21 57.70
N PRO A 4 4.98 0.02 56.72
CA PRO A 4 5.01 -0.75 55.47
C PRO A 4 6.17 -0.26 54.57
N PRO A 5 6.80 -1.15 53.78
CA PRO A 5 7.89 -0.79 52.89
C PRO A 5 7.36 0.00 51.69
N LEU A 6 8.08 1.05 51.29
CA LEU A 6 7.88 1.77 50.03
C LEU A 6 7.93 0.77 48.87
N GLY A 7 6.76 0.44 48.33
CA GLY A 7 6.65 -0.33 47.11
C GLY A 7 7.32 0.45 45.97
N LEU A 8 8.39 -0.11 45.41
CA LEU A 8 8.96 0.34 44.15
C LEU A 8 7.91 0.10 43.06
N LEU A 9 7.15 1.15 42.76
CA LEU A 9 6.21 1.17 41.64
C LEU A 9 7.04 1.43 40.38
N LEU A 10 7.49 0.35 39.73
CA LEU A 10 8.01 0.43 38.37
C LEU A 10 6.86 0.78 37.43
N ALA A 11 7.01 1.85 36.65
CA ALA A 11 6.16 2.09 35.50
C ALA A 11 6.47 0.99 34.46
N GLU A 12 5.61 -0.01 34.35
CA GLU A 12 5.66 -0.90 33.19
C GLU A 12 5.35 -0.07 31.93
N PRO A 13 6.22 -0.11 30.90
CA PRO A 13 5.86 0.47 29.61
C PRO A 13 4.67 -0.32 29.06
N ARG A 14 3.51 0.32 28.96
CA ARG A 14 2.33 -0.19 28.24
C ARG A 14 2.50 -0.11 26.71
N ALA A 15 3.73 -0.13 26.23
CA ALA A 15 4.07 -0.06 24.83
C ALA A 15 4.57 -1.43 24.40
N LEU A 16 3.81 -2.05 23.49
CA LEU A 16 4.29 -3.18 22.73
C LEU A 16 5.57 -2.75 22.00
N TYR A 17 6.69 -3.42 22.28
CA TYR A 17 7.84 -3.36 21.40
C TYR A 17 7.43 -4.05 20.09
N PHE A 18 6.86 -3.29 19.15
CA PHE A 18 6.71 -3.72 17.78
C PHE A 18 8.12 -3.79 17.17
N SER A 19 8.81 -4.89 17.43
CA SER A 19 9.91 -5.36 16.58
C SER A 19 9.30 -6.05 15.35
N GLY A 20 8.38 -5.38 14.68
CA GLY A 20 8.00 -5.71 13.33
C GLY A 20 8.99 -4.98 12.44
N GLY A 21 10.04 -5.66 12.00
CA GLY A 21 10.67 -5.27 10.74
C GLY A 21 9.56 -5.36 9.70
N GLY A 22 8.86 -4.24 9.47
CA GLY A 22 7.84 -4.14 8.45
C GLY A 22 8.56 -4.48 7.16
N GLN A 23 8.34 -5.71 6.67
CA GLN A 23 8.77 -6.11 5.35
C GLN A 23 8.30 -5.00 4.43
N GLU A 24 9.22 -4.30 3.77
CA GLU A 24 8.84 -3.28 2.80
C GLU A 24 7.85 -3.96 1.86
N LYS A 25 6.65 -3.40 1.77
CA LYS A 25 5.64 -3.88 0.83
C LYS A 25 5.62 -2.94 -0.35
N TRP A 26 5.23 -3.48 -1.49
CA TRP A 26 5.04 -2.69 -2.68
C TRP A 26 3.57 -2.76 -3.09
N VAL A 27 3.11 -1.71 -3.72
CA VAL A 27 1.77 -1.65 -4.31
C VAL A 27 1.90 -1.46 -5.80
N GLU A 28 1.19 -2.30 -6.53
CA GLU A 28 1.00 -2.13 -7.96
C GLU A 28 -0.23 -1.25 -8.20
N VAL A 29 -0.05 -0.19 -8.96
CA VAL A 29 -1.07 0.85 -9.19
C VAL A 29 -1.29 1.08 -10.67
N LEU A 30 -2.53 1.43 -11.03
CA LEU A 30 -2.89 1.97 -12.34
C LEU A 30 -2.94 3.49 -12.25
N VAL A 31 -2.13 4.17 -13.06
CA VAL A 31 -2.06 5.65 -13.08
C VAL A 31 -3.04 6.19 -14.12
N ASP A 32 -3.82 7.20 -13.76
CA ASP A 32 -4.72 7.92 -14.68
C ASP A 32 -3.94 8.99 -15.45
N CYS A 33 -3.23 8.59 -16.52
CA CYS A 33 -2.45 9.50 -17.37
C CYS A 33 -2.72 9.23 -18.87
N PRO A 34 -3.16 10.24 -19.64
CA PRO A 34 -3.33 10.11 -21.09
C PRO A 34 -1.99 9.74 -21.78
N GLY A 35 -1.97 8.61 -22.49
CA GLY A 35 -0.79 8.14 -23.23
C GLY A 35 0.10 7.15 -22.47
N VAL A 36 -0.22 6.85 -21.21
CA VAL A 36 0.46 5.83 -20.42
C VAL A 36 -0.53 4.72 -20.08
N GLN A 37 -0.26 3.50 -20.53
CA GLN A 37 -1.05 2.32 -20.21
C GLN A 37 -0.12 1.28 -19.59
N GLY A 38 -0.22 1.10 -18.27
CA GLY A 38 0.58 0.11 -17.56
C GLY A 38 0.32 0.09 -16.06
N ILE A 39 0.81 -0.98 -15.43
CA ILE A 39 0.87 -1.12 -13.98
C ILE A 39 2.23 -0.61 -13.51
N TYR A 40 2.22 0.24 -12.49
CA TYR A 40 3.42 0.81 -11.89
C TYR A 40 3.58 0.33 -10.46
N THR A 41 4.83 0.11 -10.05
CA THR A 41 5.13 -0.32 -8.69
C THR A 41 5.58 0.88 -7.85
N TYR A 42 4.89 1.09 -6.74
CA TYR A 42 5.24 2.10 -5.72
C TYR A 42 5.51 1.40 -4.40
N ARG A 43 6.25 2.06 -3.51
CA ARG A 43 6.49 1.57 -2.16
C ARG A 43 5.29 1.89 -1.30
N ASN A 44 4.84 0.90 -0.52
CA ASN A 44 3.79 1.08 0.47
C ASN A 44 4.42 1.59 1.78
N PRO A 45 4.17 2.85 2.18
CA PRO A 45 4.69 3.38 3.45
C PRO A 45 4.11 2.60 4.63
N LEU A 46 4.90 2.37 5.67
CA LEU A 46 4.42 1.67 6.89
C LEU A 46 3.32 2.45 7.62
N ASP A 47 3.29 3.76 7.42
CA ASP A 47 2.37 4.69 8.08
C ASP A 47 1.02 4.79 7.36
N VAL A 48 0.89 4.20 6.17
CA VAL A 48 -0.32 4.30 5.32
C VAL A 48 -0.90 2.91 5.08
N SER A 49 -2.16 2.71 5.46
CA SER A 49 -2.88 1.48 5.14
C SER A 49 -3.49 1.59 3.75
N ILE A 50 -2.88 0.89 2.79
CA ILE A 50 -3.35 0.79 1.42
C ILE A 50 -4.00 -0.57 1.20
N ASN A 51 -5.17 -0.59 0.57
CA ASN A 51 -5.87 -1.79 0.13
C ASN A 51 -6.10 -1.77 -1.39
N PRO A 52 -6.19 -2.95 -2.03
CA PRO A 52 -6.68 -3.04 -3.41
C PRO A 52 -8.02 -2.33 -3.57
N GLY A 53 -8.13 -1.47 -4.59
CA GLY A 53 -9.31 -0.65 -4.88
C GLY A 53 -9.28 0.76 -4.29
N ASP A 54 -8.29 1.10 -3.48
CA ASP A 54 -8.08 2.46 -2.99
C ASP A 54 -7.60 3.39 -4.11
N VAL A 55 -8.05 4.64 -4.08
CA VAL A 55 -7.49 5.72 -4.91
C VAL A 55 -6.35 6.37 -4.13
N LEU A 56 -5.19 6.41 -4.76
CA LEU A 56 -3.93 6.89 -4.24
C LEU A 56 -3.49 8.15 -4.97
N SER A 57 -2.74 9.00 -4.28
CA SER A 57 -1.91 10.03 -4.91
C SER A 57 -0.51 9.48 -5.12
N VAL A 58 -0.02 9.56 -6.36
CA VAL A 58 1.34 9.16 -6.70
C VAL A 58 2.06 10.20 -7.56
N SER A 59 3.34 10.39 -7.26
CA SER A 59 4.24 11.17 -8.09
C SER A 59 4.61 10.40 -9.37
N PHE A 60 4.20 10.89 -10.54
CA PHE A 60 4.55 10.34 -11.85
C PHE A 60 5.29 11.37 -12.70
N GLY A 61 6.59 11.14 -12.91
CA GLY A 61 7.46 12.13 -13.54
C GLY A 61 7.55 13.42 -12.71
N THR A 62 7.07 14.52 -13.28
CA THR A 62 7.01 15.87 -12.67
C THR A 62 5.62 16.25 -12.17
N GLN A 63 4.64 15.35 -12.27
CA GLN A 63 3.24 15.62 -11.90
C GLN A 63 2.79 14.66 -10.80
N GLN A 64 1.81 15.11 -10.02
CA GLN A 64 1.09 14.29 -9.06
C GLN A 64 -0.21 13.83 -9.71
N LEU A 65 -0.46 12.52 -9.71
CA LEU A 65 -1.60 11.91 -10.39
C LEU A 65 -2.37 10.99 -9.44
N GLY A 66 -3.66 10.87 -9.73
CA GLY A 66 -4.48 9.82 -9.14
C GLY A 66 -4.09 8.46 -9.70
N ALA A 67 -4.05 7.47 -8.83
CA ALA A 67 -3.84 6.08 -9.21
C ALA A 67 -4.75 5.15 -8.42
N ILE A 68 -5.03 3.97 -8.95
CA ILE A 68 -5.85 2.95 -8.28
C ILE A 68 -4.92 1.81 -7.85
N ALA A 69 -4.97 1.45 -6.56
CA ALA A 69 -4.28 0.30 -6.03
C ALA A 69 -4.87 -0.99 -6.59
N ILE A 70 -4.05 -1.82 -7.24
CA ILE A 70 -4.49 -3.09 -7.82
C ILE A 70 -4.20 -4.24 -6.88
N ARG A 71 -2.96 -4.33 -6.40
CA ARG A 71 -2.54 -5.37 -5.46
C ARG A 71 -1.32 -4.98 -4.68
N ILE A 72 -1.12 -5.64 -3.56
CA ILE A 72 0.06 -5.52 -2.73
C ILE A 72 0.96 -6.72 -3.04
N VAL A 73 2.24 -6.46 -3.24
CA VAL A 73 3.25 -7.48 -3.55
C VAL A 73 4.38 -7.41 -2.53
N ASP A 74 4.93 -8.57 -2.18
CA ASP A 74 6.03 -8.72 -1.21
C ASP A 74 7.42 -8.63 -1.85
N SER A 75 7.49 -8.37 -3.16
CA SER A 75 8.74 -8.08 -3.85
C SER A 75 8.45 -7.25 -5.10
N PRO A 76 9.30 -6.25 -5.43
CA PRO A 76 9.13 -5.50 -6.66
C PRO A 76 9.56 -6.33 -7.88
N PRO A 77 9.18 -5.91 -9.10
CA PRO A 77 9.58 -6.60 -10.32
C PRO A 77 11.12 -6.66 -10.43
N PRO A 78 11.70 -7.79 -10.89
CA PRO A 78 13.16 -7.97 -10.93
C PRO A 78 13.88 -6.98 -11.86
N ASN A 79 13.15 -6.39 -12.81
CA ASN A 79 13.67 -5.42 -13.77
C ASN A 79 13.57 -3.97 -13.27
N LEU A 80 13.08 -3.73 -12.06
CA LEU A 80 12.86 -2.40 -11.50
C LEU A 80 13.86 -2.12 -10.37
N PRO A 81 14.82 -1.20 -10.56
CA PRO A 81 15.73 -0.83 -9.48
C PRO A 81 14.98 -0.10 -8.36
N LEU A 82 15.24 -0.51 -7.12
CA LEU A 82 14.57 0.01 -5.92
C LEU A 82 14.66 1.54 -5.78
N GLU A 83 15.74 2.14 -6.25
CA GLU A 83 15.98 3.59 -6.22
C GLU A 83 15.01 4.38 -7.09
N LYS A 84 14.39 3.75 -8.10
CA LYS A 84 13.38 4.38 -8.97
C LYS A 84 11.95 4.20 -8.43
N ILE A 85 11.77 3.37 -7.41
CA ILE A 85 10.47 3.13 -6.79
C ILE A 85 10.21 4.28 -5.82
N LYS A 86 9.25 5.13 -6.18
CA LYS A 86 8.78 6.22 -5.32
C LYS A 86 7.78 5.67 -4.30
N ASP A 87 7.63 6.42 -3.21
CA ASP A 87 6.62 6.14 -2.20
C ASP A 87 5.24 6.62 -2.67
N VAL A 88 4.19 5.96 -2.18
CA VAL A 88 2.84 6.51 -2.26
C VAL A 88 2.75 7.74 -1.36
N GLU A 89 2.18 8.82 -1.88
CA GLU A 89 2.09 10.08 -1.13
C GLU A 89 0.95 10.04 -0.12
N GLU A 90 -0.24 9.65 -0.57
CA GLU A 90 -1.43 9.54 0.29
C GLU A 90 -2.50 8.63 -0.32
N VAL A 91 -3.45 8.20 0.52
CA VAL A 91 -4.71 7.58 0.09
C VAL A 91 -5.75 8.68 -0.02
N ILE A 92 -6.17 8.98 -1.26
CA ILE A 92 -7.20 9.99 -1.55
C ILE A 92 -8.59 9.46 -1.16
N SER A 93 -8.88 8.20 -1.51
CA SER A 93 -10.18 7.58 -1.23
C SER A 93 -10.02 6.08 -0.95
N PRO A 94 -10.25 5.64 0.29
CA PRO A 94 -10.21 4.22 0.61
C PRO A 94 -11.46 3.51 0.08
N GLY A 95 -11.28 2.32 -0.49
CA GLY A 95 -12.35 1.42 -0.92
C GLY A 95 -13.22 1.96 -2.06
N PHE A 96 -12.70 2.89 -2.88
CA PHE A 96 -13.43 3.42 -4.04
C PHE A 96 -13.95 2.30 -4.94
N PHE A 97 -13.13 1.27 -5.16
CA PHE A 97 -13.58 -0.01 -5.67
C PHE A 97 -13.75 -1.01 -4.54
N PRO A 98 -14.98 -1.49 -4.27
CA PRO A 98 -15.20 -2.57 -3.33
C PRO A 98 -14.40 -3.81 -3.73
N SER A 99 -13.92 -4.57 -2.74
CA SER A 99 -13.13 -5.78 -2.97
C SER A 99 -13.83 -6.80 -3.89
N SER A 100 -15.15 -6.93 -3.78
CA SER A 100 -15.97 -7.78 -4.66
C SER A 100 -15.96 -7.32 -6.11
N TYR A 101 -15.90 -6.00 -6.35
CA TYR A 101 -15.81 -5.43 -7.68
C TYR A 101 -14.42 -5.62 -8.28
N CYS A 102 -13.35 -5.39 -7.52
CA CYS A 102 -11.98 -5.70 -7.97
C CYS A 102 -11.82 -7.17 -8.37
N GLN A 103 -12.34 -8.10 -7.56
CA GLN A 103 -12.34 -9.53 -7.89
C GLN A 103 -13.13 -9.84 -9.16
N LEU A 104 -14.22 -9.13 -9.42
CA LEU A 104 -14.99 -9.29 -10.65
C LEU A 104 -14.17 -8.82 -11.86
N LEU A 105 -13.54 -7.65 -11.78
CA LEU A 105 -12.69 -7.13 -12.85
C LEU A 105 -11.53 -8.09 -13.16
N GLU A 106 -10.88 -8.64 -12.14
CA GLU A 106 -9.84 -9.66 -12.32
C GLU A 106 -10.37 -10.91 -13.05
N ARG A 107 -11.57 -11.38 -12.70
CA ARG A 107 -12.20 -12.52 -13.40
C ARG A 107 -12.51 -12.19 -14.85
N VAL A 108 -12.99 -10.99 -15.14
CA VAL A 108 -13.28 -10.54 -16.51
C VAL A 108 -12.00 -10.45 -17.33
N ALA A 109 -10.94 -9.85 -16.77
CA ALA A 109 -9.62 -9.76 -17.40
C ALA A 109 -9.06 -11.15 -17.73
N GLN A 110 -9.13 -12.09 -16.78
CA GLN A 110 -8.72 -13.48 -16.99
C GLN A 110 -9.57 -14.18 -18.06
N TYR A 111 -10.90 -14.03 -18.00
CA TYR A 111 -11.83 -14.68 -18.91
C TYR A 111 -11.62 -14.24 -20.37
N TYR A 112 -11.41 -12.95 -20.60
CA TYR A 112 -11.18 -12.40 -21.93
C TYR A 112 -9.69 -12.39 -22.32
N CYS A 113 -8.80 -12.89 -21.48
CA CYS A 113 -7.34 -12.82 -21.66
C CYS A 113 -6.87 -11.39 -21.96
N THR A 114 -7.53 -10.39 -21.39
CA THR A 114 -7.19 -8.97 -21.52
C THR A 114 -6.46 -8.50 -20.26
N PRO A 115 -5.46 -7.62 -20.36
CA PRO A 115 -4.89 -6.96 -19.20
C PRO A 115 -5.96 -6.23 -18.40
N LEU A 116 -5.89 -6.24 -17.06
CA LEU A 116 -6.89 -5.61 -16.18
C LEU A 116 -7.16 -4.14 -16.51
N ILE A 117 -6.16 -3.43 -17.03
CA ILE A 117 -6.27 -2.03 -17.47
C ILE A 117 -7.21 -1.81 -18.68
N GLN A 118 -7.58 -2.86 -19.40
CA GLN A 118 -8.44 -2.81 -20.59
C GLN A 118 -9.89 -3.24 -20.31
N VAL A 119 -10.23 -3.57 -19.05
CA VAL A 119 -11.58 -3.94 -18.59
C VAL A 119 -12.25 -2.73 -17.96
#